data_AF-H9GAG1-F1
#
_entry.id   AF-H9GAG1-F1
#
_cell.length_a   1.000
_cell.length_b   1.000
_cell.length_c   1.000
_cell.angle_alpha   90.00
_cell.angle_beta   90.00
_cell.angle_gamma   90.00
#
_symmetry.space_group_name_H-M   'P 1'
#
loop_
_entity.id
_entity.type
_entity.pdbx_description
1 polymer ?
#
loop_
_entity_poly.entity_id
_entity_poly.type
_entity_poly.pdbx_seq_one_letter_code
_entity_poly.pdbx_strand_id
1 'polypeptide(L)'
;MPARKVFVCALELHIRTVTCPGVTLKARDDVYISASIFGQHKKTSCVRAVFPLIFDEKLNFEKVYTDVVDPAGLVTHLECRYFFFYFFCVTKLL
;
A
#
# COMPACT_ATOMS: atom_id res chain seq x y z
N MET A 1 -34.40 -12.53 -12.36
CA MET A 1 -32.95 -12.69 -12.09
C MET A 1 -32.62 -11.84 -10.87
N PRO A 2 -32.03 -12.38 -9.79
CA PRO A 2 -31.68 -11.57 -8.63
C PRO A 2 -30.55 -10.58 -8.98
N ALA A 3 -30.62 -9.37 -8.43
CA ALA A 3 -29.61 -8.34 -8.64
C ALA A 3 -28.24 -8.79 -8.10
N ARG A 4 -27.23 -8.85 -8.98
CA ARG A 4 -25.84 -9.15 -8.59
C ARG A 4 -25.33 -8.00 -7.72
N LYS A 5 -25.05 -8.27 -6.45
CA LYS A 5 -24.38 -7.30 -5.57
C LYS A 5 -22.92 -7.18 -5.99
N VAL A 6 -22.44 -5.96 -6.08
CA VAL A 6 -21.06 -5.62 -6.40
C VAL A 6 -20.52 -4.80 -5.23
N PHE A 7 -19.35 -5.18 -4.74
CA PHE A 7 -18.67 -4.44 -3.68
C PHE A 7 -17.51 -3.66 -4.27
N VAL A 8 -17.37 -2.40 -3.86
CA VAL A 8 -16.23 -1.56 -4.24
C VAL A 8 -15.45 -1.24 -2.98
N CYS A 9 -14.17 -1.63 -2.97
CA CYS A 9 -13.23 -1.26 -1.93
C CYS A 9 -12.29 -0.18 -2.45
N ALA A 10 -12.33 0.98 -1.83
CA ALA A 10 -11.36 2.05 -2.06
C ALA A 10 -10.44 2.20 -0.85
N LEU A 11 -9.15 2.44 -1.11
CA LEU A 11 -8.15 2.73 -0.09
C LEU A 11 -7.31 3.92 -0.54
N GLU A 12 -7.24 4.93 0.30
CA GLU A 12 -6.28 6.03 0.17
C GLU A 12 -5.11 5.77 1.13
N LEU A 13 -3.90 5.60 0.59
CA LEU A 13 -2.68 5.48 1.37
C LEU A 13 -1.92 6.81 1.33
N HIS A 14 -1.94 7.56 2.42
CA HIS A 14 -1.17 8.80 2.56
C HIS A 14 0.19 8.52 3.21
N ILE A 15 1.24 8.67 2.43
CA ILE A 15 2.62 8.48 2.86
C ILE A 15 3.23 9.86 3.08
N ARG A 16 3.36 10.27 4.35
CA ARG A 16 3.94 11.57 4.70
C ARG A 16 5.45 11.49 4.82
N THR A 17 5.90 10.71 5.80
CA THR A 17 7.30 10.61 6.16
C THR A 17 7.65 9.19 6.58
N VAL A 18 8.86 8.75 6.24
CA VAL A 18 9.46 7.52 6.76
C VAL A 18 10.75 7.87 7.48
N THR A 19 10.86 7.44 8.73
CA THR A 19 12.00 7.69 9.60
C THR A 19 12.56 6.37 10.11
N CYS A 20 13.87 6.19 10.08
CA CYS A 20 14.52 5.04 10.69
C CYS A 20 15.79 5.49 11.44
N PRO A 21 15.68 5.75 12.76
CA PRO A 21 16.83 6.18 13.55
C PRO A 21 17.91 5.08 13.61
N GLY A 22 19.18 5.46 13.50
CA GLY A 22 20.30 4.52 13.61
C GLY A 22 20.59 3.69 12.34
N VAL A 23 19.85 3.92 11.25
CA VAL A 23 20.08 3.28 9.96
C VAL A 23 20.49 4.32 8.92
N THR A 24 21.58 4.03 8.22
CA THR A 24 22.00 4.78 7.04
C THR A 24 21.62 3.97 5.81
N LEU A 25 20.85 4.57 4.90
CA LEU A 25 20.57 3.94 3.61
C LEU A 25 21.88 3.78 2.84
N LYS A 26 22.18 2.55 2.43
CA LYS A 26 23.38 2.25 1.62
C LYS A 26 23.25 2.78 0.19
N ALA A 27 22.01 2.99 -0.27
CA ALA A 27 21.71 3.55 -1.58
C ALA A 27 22.12 5.03 -1.62
N ARG A 28 22.90 5.40 -2.63
CA ARG A 28 23.23 6.81 -2.93
C ARG A 28 22.23 7.46 -3.88
N ASP A 29 21.41 6.64 -4.53
CA ASP A 29 20.41 7.07 -5.50
C ASP A 29 19.08 7.41 -4.82
N ASP A 30 18.22 8.16 -5.50
CA ASP A 30 16.89 8.48 -4.99
C ASP A 30 16.03 7.21 -4.84
N VAL A 31 15.25 7.16 -3.77
CA VAL A 31 14.40 6.04 -3.37
C VAL A 31 12.92 6.40 -3.51
N TYR A 32 12.07 5.41 -3.74
CA TYR A 32 10.62 5.54 -3.77
C TYR A 32 9.96 4.43 -2.98
N ILE A 33 8.72 4.63 -2.56
CA ILE A 33 7.91 3.58 -1.95
C ILE A 33 7.01 2.97 -3.01
N SER A 34 6.95 1.65 -3.04
CA SER A 34 6.00 0.92 -3.88
C SER A 34 5.03 0.12 -3.03
N ALA A 35 3.75 0.19 -3.38
CA ALA A 35 2.66 -0.48 -2.69
C ALA A 35 1.81 -1.27 -3.69
N SER A 36 1.55 -2.53 -3.37
CA SER A 36 0.90 -3.51 -4.25
C SER A 36 -0.53 -3.88 -3.81
N ILE A 37 -1.40 -2.92 -3.54
CA ILE A 37 -2.70 -3.15 -2.88
C ILE A 37 -3.78 -3.59 -3.86
N PHE A 38 -4.60 -4.55 -3.45
CA PHE A 38 -5.69 -5.12 -4.27
C PHE A 38 -5.25 -5.70 -5.62
N GLY A 39 -3.96 -6.01 -5.79
CA GLY A 39 -3.38 -6.46 -7.07
C GLY A 39 -3.00 -5.32 -8.01
N GLN A 40 -3.19 -4.07 -7.60
CA GLN A 40 -2.64 -2.90 -8.28
C GLN A 40 -1.28 -2.55 -7.66
N HIS A 41 -0.32 -2.21 -8.51
CA HIS A 41 0.99 -1.72 -8.07
C HIS A 41 1.08 -0.22 -8.34
N LYS A 42 1.35 0.57 -7.29
CA LYS A 42 1.56 2.01 -7.38
C LYS A 42 2.82 2.39 -6.63
N LYS A 43 3.41 3.53 -7.01
CA LYS A 43 4.64 4.04 -6.40
C LYS A 43 4.55 5.54 -6.19
N THR A 44 5.31 6.04 -5.22
CA THR A 44 5.54 7.47 -5.04
C THR A 44 6.55 8.01 -6.04
N SER A 45 6.75 9.32 -6.06
CA SER A 45 7.94 9.94 -6.64
C SER A 45 9.21 9.49 -5.90
N CYS A 46 10.35 9.65 -6.56
CA CYS A 46 11.65 9.40 -5.96
C CYS A 46 12.05 10.59 -5.06
N VAL A 47 12.68 10.29 -3.93
CA VAL A 47 13.21 11.25 -2.96
C VAL A 47 14.61 10.85 -2.56
N ARG A 48 15.43 11.80 -2.10
CA ARG A 48 16.80 11.50 -1.67
C ARG A 48 16.81 10.44 -0.58
N ALA A 49 17.72 9.47 -0.69
CA ALA A 49 17.92 8.38 0.27
C ALA A 49 18.59 8.84 1.59
N VAL A 50 18.03 9.88 2.22
CA VAL A 50 18.49 10.41 3.50
C VAL A 50 17.28 10.55 4.41
N PHE A 51 17.34 9.93 5.58
CA PHE A 51 16.25 10.04 6.55
C PHE A 51 16.19 11.45 7.16
N PRO A 52 14.98 11.98 7.45
CA PRO A 52 13.69 11.37 7.14
C PRO A 52 13.34 11.45 5.65
N LEU A 53 12.80 10.37 5.09
CA LEU A 53 12.30 10.35 3.72
C LEU A 53 10.93 11.04 3.69
N ILE A 54 10.82 12.16 2.99
CA ILE A 54 9.59 12.98 2.92
C ILE A 54 8.95 12.77 1.56
N PHE A 55 7.74 12.19 1.54
CA PHE A 55 6.97 11.98 0.32
C PHE A 55 5.78 12.94 0.25
N ASP A 56 4.96 13.00 1.31
CA ASP A 56 3.68 13.71 1.35
C ASP A 56 2.77 13.42 0.15
N GLU A 57 2.72 12.14 -0.23
CA GLU A 57 1.98 11.67 -1.42
C GLU A 57 0.85 10.73 -1.05
N LYS A 58 -0.21 10.75 -1.87
CA LYS A 58 -1.37 9.87 -1.75
C LYS A 58 -1.39 8.84 -2.88
N LEU A 59 -1.47 7.57 -2.52
CA LEU A 59 -1.71 6.47 -3.46
C LEU A 59 -3.13 5.94 -3.27
N ASN A 60 -3.97 6.12 -4.29
CA ASN A 60 -5.35 5.66 -4.28
C ASN A 60 -5.47 4.28 -4.92
N PHE A 61 -6.16 3.34 -4.29
CA PHE A 61 -6.39 1.99 -4.81
C PHE A 61 -7.89 1.69 -4.80
N GLU A 62 -8.40 1.13 -5.89
CA GLU A 62 -9.81 0.75 -5.99
C GLU A 62 -9.96 -0.65 -6.55
N LYS A 63 -10.74 -1.50 -5.90
CA LYS A 63 -11.08 -2.82 -6.43
C LYS A 63 -12.55 -3.10 -6.34
N VAL A 64 -13.07 -3.53 -7.49
CA VAL A 64 -14.43 -4.03 -7.63
C VAL A 64 -14.41 -5.54 -7.41
N TYR A 65 -15.20 -5.99 -6.45
CA TYR A 65 -15.45 -7.40 -6.14
C TYR A 65 -16.83 -7.77 -6.65
N THR A 66 -16.86 -8.52 -7.75
CA THR A 66 -18.09 -8.97 -8.41
C THR A 66 -18.57 -10.34 -7.93
N ASP A 67 -17.72 -11.07 -7.18
CA ASP A 67 -17.92 -12.48 -6.82
C ASP A 67 -18.12 -12.69 -5.31
N VAL A 68 -18.10 -11.59 -4.54
CA VAL A 68 -18.32 -11.63 -3.11
C VAL A 68 -19.81 -11.43 -2.86
N VAL A 69 -20.44 -12.45 -2.26
CA VAL A 69 -21.88 -12.45 -1.97
C VAL A 69 -22.17 -11.83 -0.59
N ASP A 70 -21.19 -11.89 0.32
CA ASP A 70 -21.33 -11.51 1.72
C ASP A 70 -20.21 -10.55 2.21
N PRO A 71 -20.54 -9.48 2.94
CA PRO A 71 -19.55 -8.54 3.47
C PRO A 71 -18.53 -9.15 4.43
N ALA A 72 -18.87 -10.21 5.21
CA ALA A 72 -17.91 -10.80 6.13
C ALA A 72 -16.77 -11.51 5.37
N GLY A 73 -17.10 -12.18 4.27
CA GLY A 73 -16.10 -12.75 3.36
C GLY A 73 -15.16 -11.71 2.75
N LEU A 74 -15.67 -10.50 2.48
CA LEU A 74 -14.85 -9.38 2.03
C LEU A 74 -13.83 -8.96 3.10
N VAL A 75 -14.27 -8.81 4.36
CA VAL A 75 -13.41 -8.40 5.48
C VAL A 75 -12.26 -9.40 5.68
N THR A 76 -12.56 -10.70 5.70
CA THR A 76 -11.51 -11.73 5.85
C THR A 76 -10.49 -11.69 4.70
N HIS A 77 -10.94 -11.48 3.46
CA HIS A 77 -10.05 -11.32 2.31
C HIS A 77 -9.12 -10.12 2.42
N LEU A 78 -9.61 -9.04 3.03
CA LEU A 78 -8.85 -7.81 3.22
C LEU A 78 -7.81 -7.97 4.35
N GLU A 79 -8.22 -8.50 5.52
CA GLU A 79 -7.37 -8.67 6.70
C GLU A 79 -6.11 -9.52 6.44
N CYS A 80 -6.25 -10.66 5.78
CA CYS A 80 -5.09 -11.51 5.44
C CYS A 80 -4.09 -10.80 4.51
N ARG A 81 -4.54 -9.84 3.69
CA ARG A 81 -3.69 -9.14 2.72
C ARG A 81 -3.01 -7.91 3.34
N TYR A 82 -3.62 -7.25 4.32
CA TYR A 82 -3.06 -6.06 4.99
C TYR A 82 -1.77 -6.36 5.75
N PHE A 83 -1.65 -7.53 6.39
CA PHE A 83 -0.41 -7.95 7.06
C PHE A 83 0.81 -8.01 6.12
N PHE A 84 0.62 -8.40 4.86
CA PHE A 84 1.70 -8.45 3.88
C PHE A 84 2.23 -7.06 3.49
N PHE A 85 1.41 -6.02 3.50
CA PHE A 85 1.86 -4.65 3.16
C PHE A 85 2.84 -4.09 4.18
N TYR A 86 2.55 -4.28 5.46
CA TYR A 86 3.43 -3.84 6.54
C TYR A 86 4.78 -4.51 6.47
N PHE A 87 4.81 -5.83 6.22
CA PHE A 87 6.06 -6.57 6.12
C PHE A 87 6.90 -6.11 4.91
N PHE A 88 6.27 -5.93 3.75
CA PHE A 88 6.96 -5.56 2.50
C PHE A 88 7.56 -4.16 2.53
N CYS A 89 6.87 -3.18 3.15
CA CYS A 89 7.38 -1.83 3.31
C CYS A 89 8.68 -1.83 4.16
N VAL A 90 8.71 -2.60 5.25
CA VAL A 90 9.88 -2.67 6.14
C VAL A 90 11.06 -3.38 5.47
N THR A 91 10.84 -4.46 4.72
CA THR A 91 11.95 -5.24 4.12
C THR A 91 12.61 -4.57 2.92
N LYS A 92 11.95 -3.64 2.23
CA LYS A 92 12.56 -2.92 1.09
C LYS A 92 13.30 -1.64 1.49
N LEU A 93 13.00 -1.10 2.67
CA LEU A 93 13.64 0.11 3.19
C LEU A 93 14.91 -0.18 4.01
N LEU A 94 15.16 -1.44 4.39
CA LEU A 94 16.35 -1.92 5.12
C LEU A 94 17.24 -2.78 4.20
#